data_AF-X1AGA5-F1
#
_entry.id   AF-X1AGA5-F1
#
_cell.length_a   1.000
_cell.length_b   1.000
_cell.length_c   1.000
_cell.angle_alpha   90.00
_cell.angle_beta   90.00
_cell.angle_gamma   90.00
#
_symmetry.space_group_name_H-M   'P 1'
#
loop_
_entity.id
_entity.type
_entity.pdbx_description
1 polymer ?
#
loop_
_entity_poly.entity_id
_entity_poly.type
_entity_poly.pdbx_seq_one_letter_code
_entity_poly.pdbx_strand_id
1 'polypeptide(L)'
;MNNKKLSILSLNEMIYDPEYPARTENIEIYGKLFPQFGHNITWVIPGNTNEILKRRIRDVDIYVVPSVPYTVSKSFLKKGFNIITR
;
A
#
# COMPACT_ATOMS: atom_id res chain seq x y z
N MET A 1 -14.41 21.06 -23.74
CA MET A 1 -13.17 20.73 -22.99
C MET A 1 -12.82 19.28 -23.29
N ASN A 2 -11.57 19.00 -23.67
CA ASN A 2 -11.11 17.63 -23.88
C ASN A 2 -10.75 17.05 -22.50
N ASN A 3 -11.67 16.32 -21.87
CA ASN A 3 -11.48 15.81 -20.50
C ASN A 3 -10.43 14.70 -20.51
N LYS A 4 -9.17 15.07 -20.27
CA LYS A 4 -8.04 14.14 -20.21
C LYS A 4 -8.14 13.29 -18.95
N LYS A 5 -8.31 11.99 -19.13
CA LYS A 5 -8.22 11.00 -18.05
C LYS A 5 -6.77 10.90 -17.60
N LEU A 6 -6.56 10.85 -16.29
CA LEU A 6 -5.23 10.84 -15.67
C LEU A 6 -5.05 9.53 -14.90
N SER A 7 -3.81 9.06 -14.85
CA SER A 7 -3.38 8.02 -13.91
C SER A 7 -2.67 8.71 -12.76
N ILE A 8 -3.19 8.56 -11.54
CA ILE A 8 -2.73 9.28 -10.36
C ILE A 8 -2.23 8.26 -9.34
N LEU A 9 -1.00 8.45 -8.88
CA LEU A 9 -0.39 7.70 -7.80
C LEU A 9 -0.47 8.52 -6.51
N SER A 10 -1.10 7.96 -5.48
CA SER A 10 -1.11 8.52 -4.13
C SER A 10 -0.18 7.72 -3.23
N LEU A 11 0.81 8.40 -2.64
CA LEU A 11 1.71 7.84 -1.64
C LEU A 11 1.20 8.29 -0.27
N ASN A 12 0.88 7.34 0.60
CA ASN A 12 0.47 7.63 1.97
C ASN A 12 1.55 7.15 2.93
N GLU A 13 1.84 7.94 3.96
CA GLU A 13 2.85 7.61 4.98
C GLU A 13 2.28 6.82 6.16
N MET A 14 0.95 6.85 6.35
CA MET A 14 0.29 6.16 7.45
C MET A 14 0.30 4.66 7.22
N ILE A 15 0.44 3.89 8.30
CA ILE A 15 0.36 2.43 8.25
C ILE A 15 -1.05 2.02 7.82
N TYR A 16 -1.10 1.08 6.88
CA TYR A 16 -2.33 0.53 6.33
C TYR A 16 -3.16 -0.14 7.43
N ASP A 17 -4.39 0.33 7.55
CA ASP A 17 -5.45 -0.28 8.34
C ASP A 17 -6.59 -0.68 7.36
N PRO A 18 -7.04 -1.94 7.34
CA PRO A 18 -8.11 -2.37 6.44
C PRO A 18 -9.47 -1.70 6.74
N GLU A 19 -9.73 -1.31 7.99
CA GLU A 19 -10.93 -0.54 8.36
C GLU A 19 -10.80 0.93 7.98
N TYR A 20 -9.58 1.48 8.12
CA TYR A 20 -9.26 2.89 7.85
C TYR A 20 -8.08 3.03 6.87
N PRO A 21 -8.26 2.68 5.59
CA PRO A 21 -7.16 2.56 4.61
C PRO A 21 -6.48 3.88 4.27
N ALA A 22 -7.16 5.00 4.48
CA ALA A 22 -6.64 6.35 4.34
C ALA A 22 -7.51 7.33 5.15
N ARG A 23 -7.09 8.59 5.26
CA ARG A 23 -7.94 9.67 5.81
C ARG A 23 -9.21 9.83 4.98
N THR A 24 -10.30 10.21 5.63
CA THR A 24 -11.61 10.44 5.00
C THR A 24 -11.52 11.33 3.76
N GLU A 25 -10.76 12.43 3.84
CA GLU A 25 -10.53 13.37 2.75
C GLU A 25 -9.90 12.70 1.52
N ASN A 26 -8.90 11.81 1.74
CA ASN A 26 -8.25 11.07 0.66
C ASN A 26 -9.20 10.05 0.04
N ILE A 27 -10.03 9.38 0.85
CA ILE A 27 -11.04 8.44 0.37
C ILE A 27 -12.11 9.17 -0.46
N GLU A 28 -12.50 10.37 -0.07
CA GLU A 28 -13.48 11.15 -0.81
C GLU A 28 -12.94 11.63 -2.15
N ILE A 29 -11.79 12.30 -2.16
CA ILE A 29 -11.24 12.89 -3.37
C ILE A 29 -10.70 11.80 -4.32
N TYR A 30 -9.78 10.98 -3.82
CA TYR A 30 -9.06 10.00 -4.64
C TYR A 30 -9.78 8.65 -4.71
N GLY A 31 -10.59 8.30 -3.71
CA GLY A 31 -11.34 7.03 -3.68
C GLY A 31 -12.72 7.09 -4.33
N LYS A 32 -13.29 8.29 -4.53
CA LYS A 32 -14.66 8.46 -5.05
C LYS A 32 -14.73 9.49 -6.18
N LEU A 33 -14.37 10.75 -5.93
CA LEU A 33 -14.59 11.83 -6.90
C LEU A 33 -13.77 11.63 -8.18
N PHE A 34 -12.46 11.43 -8.07
CA PHE A 34 -11.60 11.30 -9.25
C PHE A 34 -11.93 10.06 -10.11
N PRO A 35 -12.16 8.87 -9.54
CA PRO A 35 -12.64 7.73 -10.30
C PRO A 35 -13.94 7.99 -11.07
N GLN A 36 -14.89 8.75 -10.50
CA GLN A 36 -16.16 9.10 -11.18
C GLN A 36 -15.95 9.93 -12.46
N PHE A 37 -14.88 10.71 -12.54
CA PHE A 37 -14.49 11.43 -13.76
C PHE A 37 -13.62 10.60 -14.71
N GLY A 38 -13.41 9.31 -14.41
CA GLY A 38 -12.65 8.37 -15.23
C GLY A 38 -11.14 8.43 -15.03
N HIS A 39 -10.66 9.04 -13.94
CA HIS A 39 -9.26 8.96 -13.55
C HIS A 39 -8.94 7.58 -12.95
N ASN A 40 -7.75 7.07 -13.27
CA ASN A 40 -7.25 5.83 -12.68
C ASN A 40 -6.41 6.16 -11.45
N ILE A 41 -6.75 5.58 -10.30
CA ILE A 41 -6.11 5.91 -9.03
C ILE A 41 -5.44 4.66 -8.47
N THR A 42 -4.17 4.81 -8.09
CA THR A 42 -3.39 3.79 -7.39
C THR A 42 -2.88 4.36 -6.08
N TRP A 43 -3.07 3.64 -4.99
CA TRP A 43 -2.52 3.98 -3.68
C TRP A 43 -1.36 3.07 -3.33
N VAL A 44 -0.30 3.64 -2.77
CA VAL A 44 0.81 2.89 -2.17
C VAL A 44 0.93 3.33 -0.72
N ILE A 45 0.85 2.36 0.19
CA ILE A 45 0.73 2.60 1.63
C ILE A 45 1.62 1.60 2.37
N PRO A 46 2.44 2.03 3.36
CA PRO A 46 3.20 1.09 4.17
C PRO A 46 2.27 0.23 5.03
N GLY A 47 2.61 -1.02 5.28
CA GLY A 47 1.85 -1.90 6.16
C GLY A 47 2.75 -2.90 6.89
N ASN A 48 2.22 -3.45 7.98
CA ASN A 48 2.88 -4.53 8.71
C ASN A 48 2.68 -5.87 7.98
N THR A 49 3.39 -6.03 6.87
CA THR A 49 3.36 -7.20 5.99
C THR A 49 4.77 -7.59 5.58
N ASN A 50 4.97 -8.88 5.29
CA ASN A 50 6.24 -9.41 4.78
C ASN A 50 6.34 -9.36 3.24
N GLU A 51 5.22 -9.13 2.57
CA GLU A 51 5.10 -9.12 1.11
C GLU A 51 4.22 -7.95 0.65
N ILE A 52 4.32 -7.60 -0.63
CA ILE A 52 3.44 -6.57 -1.22
C ILE A 52 2.05 -7.18 -1.37
N LEU A 53 1.06 -6.57 -0.72
CA LEU A 53 -0.33 -6.98 -0.84
C LEU A 53 -1.06 -6.05 -1.79
N LYS A 54 -1.82 -6.62 -2.73
CA LYS A 54 -2.79 -5.87 -3.52
C LYS A 54 -4.18 -5.99 -2.90
N ARG A 55 -4.85 -4.85 -2.72
CA ARG A 55 -6.23 -4.74 -2.28
C ARG A 55 -6.98 -3.82 -3.23
N ARG A 56 -8.30 -3.94 -3.26
CA ARG A 56 -9.16 -3.04 -4.02
C ARG A 56 -10.25 -2.51 -3.12
N ILE A 57 -10.37 -1.19 -3.08
CA ILE A 57 -11.46 -0.51 -2.38
C ILE A 57 -12.19 0.33 -3.42
N ARG A 58 -13.43 -0.06 -3.71
CA ARG A 58 -14.22 0.52 -4.81
C ARG A 58 -13.46 0.40 -6.14
N ASP A 59 -13.12 1.53 -6.75
CA ASP A 59 -12.42 1.62 -8.03
C ASP A 59 -10.94 1.99 -7.89
N VAL A 60 -10.38 1.85 -6.69
CA VAL A 60 -8.98 2.16 -6.40
C VAL A 60 -8.20 0.90 -6.02
N ASP A 61 -7.09 0.69 -6.71
CA ASP A 61 -6.10 -0.32 -6.36
C ASP A 61 -5.19 0.22 -5.25
N ILE A 62 -5.03 -0.56 -4.18
CA ILE A 62 -4.16 -0.25 -3.04
C ILE A 62 -3.05 -1.29 -2.97
N TYR A 63 -1.81 -0.82 -2.98
CA TYR A 63 -0.62 -1.62 -2.77
C TYR A 63 -0.09 -1.36 -1.37
N VAL A 64 -0.20 -2.37 -0.52
CA VAL A 64 0.37 -2.34 0.83
C VAL A 64 1.79 -2.85 0.74
N VAL A 65 2.76 -1.98 1.00
CA VAL A 65 4.19 -2.29 0.94
C VAL A 65 4.74 -2.53 2.35
N PRO A 66 5.65 -3.49 2.55
CA PRO A 66 6.29 -3.70 3.86
C PRO A 66 6.88 -2.41 4.43
N SER A 67 6.50 -2.03 5.65
CA SER A 67 7.03 -0.85 6.35
C SER A 67 8.47 -1.06 6.86
N VAL A 68 8.87 -2.32 7.06
CA VAL A 68 10.23 -2.71 7.43
C VAL A 68 10.94 -3.37 6.24
N PRO A 69 12.25 -3.11 6.04
CA PRO A 69 13.01 -3.73 4.97
C PRO A 69 12.98 -5.27 5.09
N TYR A 70 12.62 -5.95 3.99
CA TYR A 70 12.60 -7.41 3.83
C TYR A 70 13.89 -8.12 4.30
N THR A 71 15.00 -7.39 4.39
CA THR A 71 16.31 -7.89 4.84
C THR A 71 16.39 -8.19 6.34
N VAL A 72 15.53 -7.59 7.19
CA VAL A 72 15.63 -7.75 8.65
C VAL A 72 15.03 -9.09 9.12
N SER A 73 13.97 -9.58 8.48
CA SER A 73 13.28 -10.81 8.93
C SER A 73 14.06 -12.10 8.62
N LYS A 74 14.82 -12.15 7.52
CA LYS A 74 15.64 -13.33 7.17
C LYS A 74 16.95 -13.45 7.97
N SER A 75 17.38 -12.38 8.64
CA SER A 75 18.63 -12.37 9.44
C SER A 75 18.49 -13.17 10.75
N PHE A 76 17.33 -13.12 11.39
CA PHE A 76 17.12 -13.78 12.69
C PHE A 76 17.12 -15.32 12.60
N LEU A 77 16.57 -15.90 11.53
CA LEU A 77 16.61 -17.35 11.33
C LEU A 77 18.02 -17.88 10.99
N LYS A 78 18.88 -17.04 10.39
CA LYS A 78 20.27 -17.41 10.08
C LYS A 78 21.16 -17.46 11.32
N LYS A 79 20.84 -16.71 12.39
CA LYS A 79 21.59 -16.74 13.65
C LYS A 79 21.33 -18.00 14.49
N GLY A 80 20.12 -18.57 14.44
CA GLY A 80 19.80 -19.80 15.18
C GLY A 80 20.48 -21.07 14.62
N PHE A 81 20.60 -21.18 13.29
CA PHE A 81 21.21 -22.35 12.64
C PHE A 81 22.73 -22.47 12.88
N ASN A 82 23.43 -21.34 13.08
CA ASN A 82 24.87 -21.34 13.37
C ASN A 82 25.22 -21.62 14.84
N ILE A 83 24.24 -21.67 15.74
CA ILE A 83 24.46 -21.99 17.17
C ILE A 83 24.30 -23.49 17.42
N ILE A 84 23.51 -24.20 16.59
CA ILE A 84 23.23 -25.63 16.76
C ILE A 84 24.27 -26.52 16.03
N THR A 85 25.17 -25.92 15.25
CA THR A 85 26.19 -26.63 14.46
C THR A 85 27.64 -26.38 14.94
N ARG A 86 27.85 -25.93 16.18
CA ARG A 86 29.17 -25.84 16.83
C ARG A 86 29.31 -26.79 18.00
#